data_AF-A0A969IL91-F1
#
_entry.id   AF-A0A969IL91-F1
#
_cell.length_a   1.000
_cell.length_b   1.000
_cell.length_c   1.000
_cell.angle_alpha   90.00
_cell.angle_beta   90.00
_cell.angle_gamma   90.00
#
_symmetry.space_group_name_H-M   'P 1'
#
loop_
_entity.id
_entity.type
_entity.pdbx_description
1 polymer ?
#
loop_
_entity_poly.entity_id
_entity_poly.type
_entity_poly.pdbx_seq_one_letter_code
_entity_poly.pdbx_strand_id
1 'polypeptide(L)' 'GEKRELKGEGMPRYVAVYEIESPAVLLSKEWAEAGEKGRWVKEVRPHTSNRSHVVRKVISPA' A
#
# COMPACT_ATOMS: atom_id res chain seq x y z
N GLY A 1 -14.26 -1.96 11.47
CA GLY A 1 -13.88 -1.89 10.05
C GLY A 1 -15.07 -2.31 9.21
N GLU A 2 -15.31 -1.66 8.08
CA GLU A 2 -16.47 -1.90 7.22
C GLU A 2 -16.04 -2.62 5.93
N LYS A 3 -16.85 -3.57 5.46
CA LYS A 3 -16.63 -4.28 4.19
C LYS A 3 -17.31 -3.51 3.06
N ARG A 4 -16.56 -3.09 2.04
CA ARG A 4 -17.09 -2.41 0.85
C ARG A 4 -16.68 -3.12 -0.43
N GLU A 5 -17.58 -3.14 -1.40
CA GLU A 5 -17.35 -3.64 -2.75
C GLU A 5 -16.58 -2.59 -3.58
N LEU A 6 -15.48 -3.00 -4.21
CA LEU A 6 -14.63 -2.12 -5.01
C LEU A 6 -15.19 -2.03 -6.44
N LYS A 7 -15.93 -0.95 -6.76
CA LYS A 7 -16.53 -0.72 -8.09
C LYS A 7 -15.54 -0.21 -9.16
N GLY A 8 -14.25 -0.10 -8.83
CA GLY A 8 -13.20 0.37 -9.75
C GLY A 8 -13.11 1.90 -9.91
N GLU A 9 -14.19 2.63 -9.67
CA GLU A 9 -14.17 4.10 -9.62
C GLU A 9 -13.22 4.61 -8.52
N GLY A 10 -12.30 5.50 -8.90
CA GLY A 10 -11.29 6.04 -7.99
C GLY A 10 -10.14 5.08 -7.65
N MET A 11 -10.02 3.92 -8.30
CA MET A 11 -8.87 3.03 -8.10
C MET A 11 -7.63 3.52 -8.87
N PRO A 12 -6.41 3.30 -8.34
CA PRO A 12 -5.19 3.62 -9.06
C PRO A 12 -5.04 2.73 -10.30
N ARG A 13 -4.59 3.34 -11.42
CA ARG A 13 -4.34 2.64 -12.69
C ARG A 13 -3.27 1.55 -12.58
N TYR A 14 -2.29 1.76 -11.70
CA TYR A 14 -1.19 0.84 -11.46
C TYR A 14 -1.11 0.52 -9.97
N VAL A 15 -0.91 -0.76 -9.63
CA VAL A 15 -0.81 -1.24 -8.25
C VAL A 15 0.43 -2.11 -8.12
N ALA A 16 1.17 -1.92 -7.03
CA ALA A 16 2.18 -2.86 -6.56
C ALA A 16 1.63 -3.63 -5.36
N VAL A 17 1.86 -4.94 -5.33
CA VAL A 17 1.47 -5.81 -4.23
C VAL A 17 2.74 -6.44 -3.67
N TYR A 18 2.93 -6.31 -2.36
CA TYR A 18 4.04 -6.89 -1.62
C TYR A 18 3.50 -7.80 -0.55
N GLU A 19 4.14 -8.96 -0.36
CA GLU A 19 3.90 -9.79 0.81
C GLU A 19 4.69 -9.24 2.00
N ILE A 20 4.07 -9.27 3.17
CA ILE A 20 4.67 -8.82 4.43
C ILE A 20 4.42 -9.89 5.49
N GLU A 21 5.35 -10.04 6.42
CA GLU A 21 5.29 -11.05 7.48
C GLU A 21 4.01 -10.93 8.32
N SER A 22 3.59 -9.71 8.64
CA SER A 22 2.34 -9.45 9.36
C SER A 22 1.81 -8.03 9.10
N PRO A 23 0.52 -7.76 9.36
CA PRO A 23 -0.04 -6.41 9.28
C PRO A 23 0.63 -5.40 10.20
N ALA A 24 1.27 -5.85 11.30
CA ALA A 24 1.93 -4.99 12.27
C ALA A 24 3.15 -4.25 11.67
N VAL A 25 3.76 -4.80 10.62
CA VAL A 25 4.89 -4.16 9.91
C VAL A 25 4.51 -2.76 9.42
N LEU A 26 3.29 -2.58 8.91
CA LEU A 26 2.84 -1.28 8.39
C LEU A 26 2.62 -0.22 9.49
N LEU A 27 2.53 -0.65 10.74
CA LEU A 27 2.41 0.21 11.92
C LEU A 27 3.76 0.48 12.58
N SER A 28 4.83 -0.16 12.11
CA SER A 28 6.15 -0.03 12.71
C SER A 28 6.84 1.28 12.33
N LYS A 29 7.73 1.74 13.21
CA LYS A 29 8.52 2.95 12.98
C LYS A 29 9.47 2.76 11.80
N GLU A 30 10.07 1.58 11.68
CA GLU A 30 11.04 1.22 10.66
C GLU A 30 10.42 1.29 9.26
N TRP A 31 9.16 0.86 9.10
CA TRP A 31 8.44 0.98 7.84
C TRP A 31 8.21 2.45 7.44
N ALA A 32 7.83 3.30 8.39
CA ALA A 32 7.66 4.73 8.15
C ALA A 32 8.98 5.39 7.73
N GLU A 33 10.08 5.09 8.42
CA GLU A 33 11.41 5.61 8.08
C GLU A 33 11.91 5.10 6.72
N ALA A 34 11.66 3.84 6.38
CA ALA A 34 12.04 3.28 5.09
C ALA A 34 11.32 3.97 3.93
N GLY A 35 10.05 4.35 4.10
CA GLY A 35 9.26 5.06 3.09
C GLY A 35 9.77 6.45 2.74
N GLU A 36 10.58 7.06 3.62
CA GLU A 36 11.15 8.39 3.41
C GLU A 36 12.60 8.34 2.88
N LYS A 37 13.16 7.14 2.68
CA LYS A 37 14.52 6.96 2.14
C LYS A 37 14.52 6.90 0.61
N GLY A 38 15.66 7.29 0.03
CA GLY A 38 15.92 7.18 -1.41
C GLY A 38 15.18 8.22 -2.26
N ARG A 39 14.94 7.87 -3.53
CA ARG A 39 14.40 8.79 -4.55
C ARG A 39 12.90 9.05 -4.43
N TRP A 40 12.18 8.19 -3.71
CA TRP A 40 10.72 8.20 -3.67
C TRP A 40 10.15 9.58 -3.27
N VAL A 41 10.64 10.17 -2.18
CA VAL A 41 10.10 11.44 -1.64
C VAL A 41 10.29 12.61 -2.62
N LYS A 42 11.47 12.70 -3.26
CA LYS A 42 11.86 13.86 -4.07
C LYS A 42 11.47 13.73 -5.53
N GLU A 43 11.52 12.52 -6.09
CA GLU A 43 11.42 12.31 -7.54
C GLU A 43 10.12 11.62 -7.96
N VAL A 44 9.42 10.93 -7.05
CA VAL A 44 8.23 10.13 -7.41
C VAL A 44 6.97 10.68 -6.75
N ARG A 45 6.96 10.83 -5.43
CA ARG A 45 5.79 11.27 -4.64
C ARG A 45 5.12 12.54 -5.19
N PRO A 46 5.84 13.60 -5.62
CA PRO A 46 5.21 14.82 -6.14
C PRO A 46 4.41 14.61 -7.43
N HIS A 47 4.71 13.54 -8.18
CA HIS A 47 4.07 13.22 -9.46
C HIS A 47 3.05 12.08 -9.33
N THR A 48 2.82 11.56 -8.12
CA THR A 48 1.81 10.53 -7.85
C THR A 48 0.58 11.15 -7.19
N SER A 49 -0.60 10.80 -7.68
CA SER A 49 -1.89 11.15 -7.08
C SER A 49 -2.66 9.89 -6.72
N ASN A 50 -3.69 10.04 -5.87
CA ASN A 50 -4.58 8.94 -5.50
C ASN A 50 -3.86 7.70 -4.91
N ARG A 51 -2.81 7.94 -4.11
CA ARG A 51 -2.06 6.87 -3.44
C ARG A 51 -2.83 6.36 -2.22
N SER A 52 -3.06 5.05 -2.17
CA SER A 52 -3.68 4.36 -1.04
C SER A 52 -2.86 3.13 -0.64
N HIS A 53 -2.82 2.81 0.66
CA HIS A 53 -2.33 1.52 1.15
C HIS A 53 -3.52 0.65 1.55
N VAL A 54 -3.54 -0.60 1.08
CA VAL A 54 -4.59 -1.58 1.40
C VAL A 54 -3.92 -2.87 1.85
N VAL A 55 -4.30 -3.35 3.04
CA VAL A 55 -3.88 -4.67 3.54
C VAL A 55 -4.86 -5.71 3.03
N ARG A 56 -4.35 -6.78 2.43
CA ARG A 56 -5.14 -7.90 1.94
C ARG A 56 -4.68 -9.18 2.62
N LYS A 57 -5.62 -10.05 2.96
CA LYS A 57 -5.33 -11.40 3.43
C LYS A 57 -5.22 -12.32 2.21
N VAL A 58 -4.12 -13.06 2.09
CA VAL A 58 -3.98 -14.11 1.08
C VAL A 58 -4.97 -15.23 1.42
N ILE A 59 -5.78 -15.64 0.44
CA ILE A 59 -6.69 -16.78 0.54
C ILE A 59 -6.16 -17.80 -0.47
N SER A 60 -5.44 -18.80 0.02
CA SER A 60 -5.04 -19.94 -0.80
C SER A 60 -6.19 -20.94 -0.87
N PRO A 61 -6.49 -21.55 -2.03
CA PRO A 61 -7.39 -22.69 -2.09
C PRO A 61 -6.85 -23.81 -1.20
N ALA A 62 -7.76 -24.53 -0.55
CA ALA A 62 -7.45 -25.79 0.13
C ALA A 62 -7.11 -26.89 -0.88
#